data_AF-A0A0K1NNF8-F1
#
_entry.id   AF-A0A0K1NNF8-F1
#
_cell.length_a   1.000
_cell.length_b   1.000
_cell.length_c   1.000
_cell.angle_alpha   90.00
_cell.angle_beta   90.00
_cell.angle_gamma   90.00
#
_symmetry.space_group_name_H-M   'P 1'
#
loop_
_entity.id
_entity.type
_entity.pdbx_description
1 polymer ?
#
loop_
_entity_poly.entity_id
_entity_poly.type
_entity_poly.pdbx_seq_one_letter_code
_entity_poly.pdbx_strand_id
1 'polypeptide(L)'
;MKTKMIIGKTAMSIVFSIVVISLIIISGNYYEIYLGKKYGKDIISRLEQYRHSHGMYPTKLDSIDLFEDQETSEVMFHGYSYIYYFMSDCEFSLSFDKKDGTWTYYSNTDKWYAGDGIDSINEFRHKLYSQYLLESRDNGIVLFHKVGDKEKDSVLTYNNIKSGKVVYVIKRYKNGHIAAKGYSLYNDKTKRAKRIDTWTIFTQNGLSTSVSYDVESTHKVVIDYLQNKINL
;
A
#
# COMPACT_ATOMS: atom_id res chain seq x y z
N MET A 1 25.58 -41.73 46.27
CA MET A 1 24.83 -41.82 44.99
C MET A 1 23.44 -41.19 45.02
N LYS A 2 22.64 -41.31 46.09
CA LYS A 2 21.25 -40.80 46.14
C LYS A 2 21.10 -39.27 45.97
N THR A 3 21.98 -38.46 46.57
CA THR A 3 21.86 -36.98 46.55
C THR A 3 22.09 -36.36 45.17
N LYS A 4 23.07 -36.84 44.40
CA LYS A 4 23.29 -36.41 43.00
C LYS A 4 22.08 -36.74 42.10
N MET A 5 21.41 -37.85 42.36
CA MET A 5 20.24 -38.30 41.59
C MET A 5 18.99 -37.47 41.89
N ILE A 6 18.83 -36.97 43.12
CA ILE A 6 17.72 -36.07 43.51
C ILE A 6 17.93 -34.68 42.89
N ILE A 7 19.15 -34.12 42.98
CA ILE A 7 19.50 -32.81 42.39
C ILE A 7 19.30 -32.81 40.86
N GLY A 8 19.67 -33.91 40.18
CA GLY A 8 19.46 -34.05 38.74
C GLY A 8 17.98 -34.07 38.33
N LYS A 9 17.11 -34.72 39.13
CA LYS A 9 15.65 -34.76 38.88
C LYS A 9 14.98 -33.42 39.13
N THR A 10 15.36 -32.70 40.20
CA THR A 10 14.82 -31.36 40.48
C THR A 10 15.28 -30.33 39.45
N ALA A 11 16.55 -30.39 39.01
CA ALA A 11 17.04 -29.50 37.95
C ALA A 11 16.31 -29.74 36.62
N MET A 12 16.09 -31.00 36.24
CA MET A 12 15.36 -31.36 35.02
C MET A 12 13.89 -30.92 35.07
N SER A 13 13.24 -31.02 36.24
CA SER A 13 11.88 -30.51 36.44
C SER A 13 11.78 -29.00 36.33
N ILE A 14 12.76 -28.25 36.86
CA ILE A 14 12.78 -26.78 36.77
C ILE A 14 12.98 -26.36 35.31
N VAL A 15 13.92 -26.98 34.59
CA VAL A 15 14.16 -26.70 33.17
C VAL A 15 12.90 -27.00 32.35
N PHE A 16 12.25 -28.13 32.60
CA PHE A 16 10.99 -28.47 31.93
C PHE A 16 9.89 -27.43 32.19
N SER A 17 9.71 -26.99 33.44
CA SER A 17 8.74 -25.94 33.78
C SER A 17 9.05 -24.61 33.09
N ILE A 18 10.32 -24.20 33.03
CA ILE A 18 10.74 -22.99 32.32
C ILE A 18 10.40 -23.09 30.83
N VAL A 19 10.68 -24.23 30.19
CA VAL A 19 10.36 -24.46 28.78
C VAL A 19 8.86 -24.39 28.54
N VAL A 20 8.05 -25.05 29.38
CA VAL A 20 6.58 -25.03 29.25
C VAL A 20 6.03 -23.62 29.44
N ILE A 21 6.48 -22.87 30.45
CA ILE A 21 6.06 -21.48 30.68
C ILE A 21 6.46 -20.60 29.49
N SER A 22 7.67 -20.79 28.95
CA SER A 22 8.13 -20.05 27.78
C SER A 22 7.25 -20.32 26.56
N LEU A 23 6.90 -21.58 26.31
CA LEU A 23 5.98 -21.96 25.22
C LEU A 23 4.58 -21.36 25.39
N ILE A 24 4.05 -21.32 26.62
CA ILE A 24 2.75 -20.69 26.91
C ILE A 24 2.80 -19.18 26.64
N ILE A 25 3.86 -18.49 27.06
CA ILE A 25 4.03 -17.05 26.81
C ILE A 25 4.17 -16.78 25.30
N ILE A 26 5.00 -17.56 24.60
CA ILE A 26 5.21 -17.45 23.16
C ILE A 26 3.90 -17.67 22.42
N SER A 27 3.17 -18.76 22.72
CA SER A 27 1.90 -19.09 22.08
C SER A 27 0.82 -18.04 22.36
N GLY A 28 0.74 -17.50 23.59
CA GLY A 28 -0.16 -16.39 23.91
C GLY A 28 0.14 -15.14 23.10
N ASN A 29 1.42 -14.80 22.89
CA ASN A 29 1.81 -13.66 22.06
C ASN A 29 1.46 -13.88 20.58
N TYR A 30 1.72 -15.08 20.02
CA TYR A 30 1.31 -15.41 18.65
C TYR A 30 -0.20 -15.36 18.48
N TYR A 31 -0.97 -15.78 19.49
CA TYR A 31 -2.42 -15.72 19.48
C TYR A 31 -2.95 -14.28 19.43
N GLU A 32 -2.37 -13.37 20.21
CA GLU A 32 -2.72 -11.95 20.18
C GLU A 32 -2.40 -11.29 18.83
N ILE A 33 -1.25 -11.61 18.23
CA ILE A 33 -0.89 -11.12 16.89
C ILE A 33 -1.86 -11.67 15.84
N TYR A 34 -2.21 -12.95 15.95
CA TYR A 34 -3.20 -13.59 15.09
C TYR A 34 -4.56 -12.90 15.20
N LEU A 35 -5.02 -12.60 16.41
CA LEU A 35 -6.27 -11.88 16.64
C LEU A 35 -6.23 -10.45 16.07
N GLY A 36 -5.15 -9.70 16.31
CA GLY A 36 -4.97 -8.37 15.73
C GLY A 36 -5.02 -8.39 14.20
N LYS A 37 -4.37 -9.36 13.55
CA LYS A 37 -4.47 -9.55 12.08
C LYS A 37 -5.87 -9.96 11.65
N LYS A 38 -6.53 -10.82 12.43
CA LYS A 38 -7.88 -11.31 12.14
C LYS A 38 -8.91 -10.18 12.18
N TYR A 39 -8.92 -9.36 13.22
CA TYR A 39 -9.84 -8.22 13.31
C TYR A 39 -9.48 -7.11 12.32
N GLY A 40 -8.19 -6.91 12.05
CA GLY A 40 -7.73 -6.00 11.00
C GLY A 40 -8.27 -6.37 9.61
N LYS A 41 -8.50 -7.65 9.31
CA LYS A 41 -9.13 -8.08 8.05
C LYS A 41 -10.55 -7.53 7.87
N ASP A 42 -11.29 -7.33 8.95
CA ASP A 42 -12.64 -6.76 8.85
C ASP A 42 -12.59 -5.28 8.46
N ILE A 43 -11.63 -4.53 9.03
CA ILE A 43 -11.34 -3.14 8.62
C ILE A 43 -10.92 -3.10 7.14
N ILE A 44 -9.97 -3.96 6.75
CA ILE A 44 -9.51 -4.08 5.35
C ILE A 44 -10.68 -4.38 4.42
N SER A 45 -11.58 -5.29 4.78
CA SER A 45 -12.75 -5.62 3.96
C SER A 45 -13.66 -4.42 3.73
N ARG A 46 -13.90 -3.59 4.76
CA ARG A 46 -14.67 -2.34 4.62
C ARG A 46 -13.96 -1.33 3.71
N LEU A 47 -12.64 -1.19 3.84
CA LEU A 47 -11.82 -0.34 2.98
C LEU A 47 -11.90 -0.78 1.50
N GLU A 48 -11.84 -2.08 1.23
CA GLU A 48 -11.99 -2.62 -0.13
C GLU A 48 -13.40 -2.41 -0.69
N GLN A 49 -14.45 -2.59 0.13
CA GLN A 49 -15.83 -2.29 -0.27
C GLN A 49 -16.03 -0.81 -0.60
N TYR A 50 -15.46 0.07 0.23
CA TYR A 50 -15.47 1.51 -0.02
C TYR A 50 -14.75 1.84 -1.34
N ARG A 51 -13.54 1.29 -1.55
CA ARG A 51 -12.79 1.48 -2.79
C ARG A 51 -13.53 0.97 -4.00
N HIS A 52 -14.20 -0.18 -3.90
CA HIS A 52 -14.97 -0.74 -5.01
C HIS A 52 -16.12 0.18 -5.42
N SER A 53 -16.79 0.82 -4.45
CA SER A 53 -17.92 1.73 -4.69
C SER A 53 -17.50 3.15 -5.10
N HIS A 54 -16.36 3.65 -4.63
CA HIS A 54 -15.94 5.06 -4.83
C HIS A 54 -14.74 5.21 -5.78
N GLY A 55 -14.10 4.11 -6.17
CA GLY A 55 -12.91 4.10 -7.02
C GLY A 55 -11.60 4.49 -6.33
N MET A 56 -11.64 4.82 -5.04
CA MET A 56 -10.49 5.16 -4.19
C MET A 56 -10.71 4.74 -2.74
N TYR A 57 -9.65 4.50 -1.99
CA TYR A 57 -9.74 4.36 -0.53
C TYR A 57 -10.19 5.66 0.14
N PRO A 58 -10.88 5.58 1.29
CA PRO A 58 -11.29 6.77 2.00
C PRO A 58 -10.06 7.48 2.59
N THR A 59 -10.04 8.81 2.62
CA THR A 59 -8.93 9.56 3.22
C THR A 59 -8.96 9.55 4.75
N LYS A 60 -10.10 9.19 5.34
CA LYS A 60 -10.35 9.05 6.78
C LYS A 60 -11.28 7.87 7.03
N LEU A 61 -11.16 7.20 8.15
CA LEU A 61 -11.98 6.02 8.47
C LEU A 61 -13.45 6.33 8.82
N ASP A 62 -13.81 7.59 9.11
CA ASP A 62 -15.19 8.00 9.39
C ASP A 62 -16.18 7.56 8.30
N SER A 63 -15.73 7.54 7.04
CA SER A 63 -16.53 7.12 5.88
C SER A 63 -16.92 5.63 5.87
N ILE A 64 -16.35 4.82 6.76
CA ILE A 64 -16.64 3.39 6.93
C ILE A 64 -17.04 3.04 8.38
N ASP A 65 -17.63 4.01 9.08
CA ASP A 65 -18.13 3.91 10.46
C ASP A 65 -17.06 3.48 11.47
N LEU A 66 -15.84 3.98 11.29
CA LEU A 66 -14.71 3.78 12.18
C LEU A 66 -14.13 5.15 12.54
N PHE A 67 -14.36 5.58 13.78
CA PHE A 67 -13.99 6.92 14.23
C PHE A 67 -12.58 6.90 14.84
N GLU A 68 -11.70 7.69 14.24
CA GLU A 68 -10.34 7.92 14.71
C GLU A 68 -10.32 8.84 15.93
N ASP A 69 -9.45 8.56 16.89
CA ASP A 69 -9.06 9.50 17.93
C ASP A 69 -8.37 10.71 17.29
N GLN A 70 -8.79 11.92 17.65
CA GLN A 70 -8.30 13.15 17.00
C GLN A 70 -6.86 13.50 17.37
N GLU A 71 -6.34 13.00 18.49
CA GLU A 71 -4.98 13.27 18.94
C GLU A 71 -4.00 12.22 18.42
N THR A 72 -4.41 10.95 18.40
CA THR A 72 -3.51 9.83 18.04
C THR A 72 -3.74 9.26 16.65
N SER A 73 -4.85 9.61 15.97
CA SER A 73 -5.30 8.98 14.72
C SER A 73 -5.55 7.47 14.85
N GLU A 74 -5.75 6.99 16.09
CA GLU A 74 -5.99 5.58 16.39
C GLU A 74 -7.47 5.23 16.34
N VAL A 75 -7.79 4.04 15.85
CA VAL A 75 -9.13 3.44 15.93
C VAL A 75 -9.08 2.23 16.83
N MET A 76 -9.88 2.26 17.90
CA MET A 76 -10.10 1.10 18.75
C MET A 76 -11.12 0.15 18.10
N PHE A 77 -10.68 -1.05 17.75
CA PHE A 77 -11.52 -2.08 17.13
C PHE A 77 -11.26 -3.45 17.74
N HIS A 78 -12.30 -4.08 18.30
CA HIS A 78 -12.21 -5.35 19.04
C HIS A 78 -11.11 -5.40 20.13
N GLY A 79 -10.84 -4.26 20.79
CA GLY A 79 -9.82 -4.17 21.84
C GLY A 79 -8.38 -4.01 21.34
N TYR A 80 -8.19 -3.79 20.03
CA TYR A 80 -6.91 -3.44 19.41
C TYR A 80 -6.96 -2.01 18.91
N SER A 81 -5.84 -1.30 19.05
CA SER A 81 -5.65 0.03 18.45
C SER A 81 -5.05 -0.12 17.06
N TYR A 82 -5.68 0.48 16.06
CA TYR A 82 -5.22 0.50 14.68
C TYR A 82 -4.92 1.91 14.22
N ILE A 83 -3.85 2.07 13.46
CA ILE A 83 -3.55 3.32 12.76
C ILE A 83 -3.71 3.08 11.26
N TYR A 84 -4.57 3.89 10.65
CA TYR A 84 -4.79 3.88 9.21
C TYR A 84 -4.02 5.01 8.56
N TYR A 85 -3.33 4.71 7.46
CA TYR A 85 -2.65 5.72 6.68
C TYR A 85 -3.03 5.60 5.20
N PHE A 86 -3.71 6.63 4.71
CA PHE A 86 -3.98 6.80 3.29
C PHE A 86 -2.68 7.16 2.57
N MET A 87 -2.21 6.28 1.68
CA MET A 87 -0.99 6.53 0.89
C MET A 87 -1.32 7.12 -0.48
N SER A 88 -2.36 6.61 -1.13
CA SER A 88 -2.88 7.11 -2.42
C SER A 88 -4.25 6.49 -2.75
N ASP A 89 -4.87 6.93 -3.85
CA ASP A 89 -6.17 6.40 -4.32
C ASP A 89 -6.26 4.86 -4.35
N CYS A 90 -5.14 4.16 -4.55
CA CYS A 90 -5.10 2.70 -4.66
C CYS A 90 -4.18 2.06 -3.62
N GLU A 91 -3.75 2.81 -2.60
CA GLU A 91 -2.82 2.30 -1.61
C GLU A 91 -3.12 2.84 -0.21
N PHE A 92 -3.16 1.94 0.77
CA PHE A 92 -3.17 2.29 2.17
C PHE A 92 -2.27 1.34 2.97
N SER A 93 -1.92 1.78 4.17
CA SER A 93 -1.41 0.90 5.21
C SER A 93 -2.31 0.91 6.44
N LEU A 94 -2.36 -0.21 7.13
CA LEU A 94 -3.07 -0.38 8.40
C LEU A 94 -2.12 -1.05 9.36
N SER A 95 -1.78 -0.38 10.47
CA SER A 95 -0.91 -0.93 11.49
C SER A 95 -1.64 -1.14 12.80
N PHE A 96 -1.14 -2.06 13.62
CA PHE A 96 -1.50 -2.16 15.02
C PHE A 96 -0.26 -2.50 15.84
N ASP A 97 -0.23 -2.02 17.08
CA ASP A 97 0.86 -2.29 18.00
C ASP A 97 0.50 -3.41 18.97
N LYS A 98 1.46 -4.30 19.22
CA LYS A 98 1.35 -5.27 20.30
C LYS A 98 2.70 -5.72 20.82
N LYS A 99 2.89 -5.59 22.15
CA LYS A 99 3.99 -6.19 22.94
C LYS A 99 5.32 -6.20 22.18
N ASP A 100 5.87 -5.01 21.99
CA ASP A 100 7.21 -4.74 21.46
C ASP A 100 7.36 -4.77 19.93
N GLY A 101 6.25 -4.84 19.18
CA GLY A 101 6.30 -4.69 17.73
C GLY A 101 5.02 -4.15 17.12
N THR A 102 5.20 -3.38 16.06
CA THR A 102 4.13 -2.96 15.15
C THR A 102 3.94 -4.05 14.09
N TRP A 103 2.71 -4.27 13.66
CA TRP A 103 2.41 -5.08 12.49
C TRP A 103 1.68 -4.24 11.48
N THR A 104 2.21 -4.16 10.26
CA THR A 104 1.67 -3.27 9.22
C THR A 104 1.20 -4.08 8.02
N TYR A 105 -0.05 -3.87 7.64
CA TYR A 105 -0.64 -4.36 6.40
C TYR A 105 -0.46 -3.33 5.30
N TYR A 106 -0.13 -3.78 4.09
CA TYR A 106 -0.12 -2.95 2.89
C TYR A 106 -1.05 -3.51 1.82
N SER A 107 -1.97 -2.66 1.33
CA SER A 107 -3.01 -3.07 0.38
C SER A 107 -2.47 -3.54 -0.97
N ASN A 108 -1.27 -3.11 -1.36
CA ASN A 108 -0.65 -3.47 -2.63
C ASN A 108 -0.12 -4.93 -2.65
N THR A 109 0.22 -5.47 -1.48
CA THR A 109 0.79 -6.82 -1.32
C THR A 109 -0.19 -7.84 -0.75
N ASP A 110 -1.32 -7.37 -0.21
CA ASP A 110 -2.30 -8.19 0.53
C ASP A 110 -1.64 -8.99 1.67
N LYS A 111 -0.70 -8.36 2.39
CA LYS A 111 0.13 -9.02 3.41
C LYS A 111 0.40 -8.13 4.61
N TRP A 112 0.57 -8.81 5.75
CA TRP A 112 1.04 -8.23 7.01
C TRP A 112 2.55 -8.44 7.18
N TYR A 113 3.25 -7.39 7.57
CA TYR A 113 4.68 -7.38 7.88
C TYR A 113 4.91 -7.03 9.36
N ALA A 114 6.01 -7.50 9.92
CA ALA A 114 6.48 -7.03 11.23
C ALA A 114 7.24 -5.71 11.04
N GLY A 115 6.99 -4.73 11.90
CA GLY A 115 7.46 -3.35 11.73
C GLY A 115 6.74 -2.62 10.59
N ASP A 116 7.44 -1.65 9.99
CA ASP A 116 6.99 -0.96 8.79
C ASP A 116 7.08 -1.83 7.52
N GLY A 117 7.86 -2.91 7.51
CA GLY A 117 8.03 -3.76 6.33
C GLY A 117 8.49 -3.01 5.07
N ILE A 118 9.09 -1.82 5.21
CA ILE A 118 9.15 -0.86 4.10
C ILE A 118 10.04 -1.33 2.95
N ASP A 119 11.15 -2.00 3.27
CA ASP A 119 12.06 -2.56 2.29
C ASP A 119 11.37 -3.62 1.42
N SER A 120 10.59 -4.50 2.06
CA SER A 120 9.83 -5.54 1.36
C SER A 120 8.77 -4.95 0.43
N ILE A 121 8.12 -3.87 0.88
CA ILE A 121 7.14 -3.14 0.07
C ILE A 121 7.81 -2.42 -1.09
N ASN A 122 8.95 -1.76 -0.87
CA ASN A 122 9.66 -1.06 -1.92
C ASN A 122 10.20 -2.01 -2.98
N GLU A 123 10.70 -3.19 -2.58
CA GLU A 123 11.09 -4.24 -3.52
C GLU A 123 9.88 -4.71 -4.36
N PHE A 124 8.72 -4.88 -3.72
CA PHE A 124 7.48 -5.25 -4.42
C PHE A 124 7.00 -4.16 -5.40
N ARG A 125 6.95 -2.90 -4.98
CA ARG A 125 6.61 -1.76 -5.84
C ARG A 125 7.55 -1.67 -7.03
N HIS A 126 8.86 -1.89 -6.84
CA HIS A 126 9.84 -1.92 -7.91
C HIS A 126 9.59 -3.05 -8.92
N LYS A 127 9.25 -4.26 -8.44
CA LYS A 127 8.87 -5.39 -9.29
C LYS A 127 7.62 -5.07 -10.11
N LEU A 128 6.57 -4.51 -9.49
CA LEU A 128 5.36 -4.10 -10.20
C LEU A 128 5.64 -3.04 -11.27
N TYR A 129 6.43 -2.02 -10.95
CA TYR A 129 6.80 -0.99 -11.92
C TYR A 129 7.58 -1.58 -13.10
N SER A 130 8.54 -2.46 -12.82
CA SER A 130 9.32 -3.15 -13.85
C SER A 130 8.42 -4.01 -14.75
N GLN A 131 7.47 -4.73 -14.17
CA GLN A 131 6.49 -5.51 -14.91
C GLN A 131 5.61 -4.62 -15.81
N TYR A 132 5.07 -3.53 -15.28
CA TYR A 132 4.34 -2.54 -16.07
C TYR A 132 5.18 -2.03 -17.26
N LEU A 133 6.47 -1.74 -17.07
CA LEU A 133 7.35 -1.28 -18.15
C LEU A 133 7.50 -2.33 -19.26
N LEU A 134 7.67 -3.61 -18.90
CA LEU A 134 7.74 -4.71 -19.86
C LEU A 134 6.43 -4.87 -20.63
N GLU A 135 5.31 -4.98 -19.91
CA GLU A 135 3.97 -5.10 -20.50
C GLU A 135 3.63 -3.91 -21.40
N SER A 136 4.11 -2.71 -21.05
CA SER A 136 3.89 -1.50 -21.84
C SER A 136 4.63 -1.48 -23.17
N ARG A 137 5.81 -2.11 -23.23
CA ARG A 137 6.66 -2.18 -24.44
C ARG A 137 6.13 -3.21 -25.42
N ASP A 138 5.81 -4.41 -24.94
CA ASP A 138 5.40 -5.53 -25.80
C ASP A 138 3.98 -5.37 -26.33
N ASN A 139 3.07 -4.84 -25.49
CA ASN A 139 1.67 -4.73 -25.85
C ASN A 139 1.28 -3.37 -26.42
N GLY A 140 2.19 -2.39 -26.50
CA GLY A 140 1.90 -1.05 -27.03
C GLY A 140 0.75 -0.37 -26.29
N ILE A 141 1.06 0.41 -25.25
CA ILE A 141 0.05 1.23 -24.58
C ILE A 141 -0.53 2.23 -25.58
N VAL A 142 -1.78 2.04 -25.99
CA VAL A 142 -2.51 2.95 -26.85
C VAL A 142 -3.89 3.15 -26.29
N LEU A 143 -4.04 4.23 -25.54
CA LEU A 143 -5.16 5.19 -25.57
C LEU A 143 -4.89 6.19 -24.43
N PHE A 144 -5.04 7.49 -24.71
CA PHE A 144 -4.88 8.56 -23.74
C PHE A 144 -6.26 9.19 -23.50
N HIS A 145 -6.73 9.25 -22.25
CA HIS A 145 -7.96 9.98 -21.91
C HIS A 145 -7.76 11.03 -20.83
N LYS A 146 -8.19 12.25 -21.20
CA LYS A 146 -9.03 13.24 -20.47
C LYS A 146 -8.42 14.65 -20.34
N VAL A 147 -9.16 15.62 -20.87
CA VAL A 147 -9.06 17.03 -20.48
C VAL A 147 -10.46 17.48 -20.11
N GLY A 148 -10.62 17.95 -18.89
CA GLY A 148 -11.83 18.59 -18.43
C GLY A 148 -11.69 19.05 -16.98
N ASP A 149 -12.08 20.30 -16.71
CA ASP A 149 -12.65 20.65 -15.42
C ASP A 149 -13.81 19.69 -15.10
N LYS A 150 -13.97 19.40 -13.82
CA LYS A 150 -14.72 18.31 -13.12
C LYS A 150 -15.98 17.66 -13.73
N GLU A 151 -16.55 18.07 -14.87
CA GLU A 151 -17.93 17.70 -15.26
C GLU A 151 -18.17 17.01 -16.62
N LYS A 152 -17.18 16.67 -17.46
CA LYS A 152 -17.50 15.97 -18.74
C LYS A 152 -16.57 14.81 -19.08
N ASP A 153 -17.17 13.62 -19.21
CA ASP A 153 -16.59 12.45 -19.86
C ASP A 153 -16.57 12.64 -21.38
N SER A 154 -15.71 13.54 -21.84
CA SER A 154 -15.53 13.81 -23.27
C SER A 154 -14.09 13.54 -23.68
N VAL A 155 -13.96 12.72 -24.73
CA VAL A 155 -12.71 12.37 -25.39
C VAL A 155 -12.17 13.60 -26.10
N LEU A 156 -11.15 14.25 -25.54
CA LEU A 156 -10.32 15.19 -26.29
C LEU A 156 -9.10 14.44 -26.81
N THR A 157 -9.10 14.12 -28.11
CA THR A 157 -7.85 14.04 -28.87
C THR A 157 -7.10 15.34 -28.64
N TYR A 158 -5.77 15.26 -28.46
CA TYR A 158 -4.86 16.35 -28.09
C TYR A 158 -4.90 17.61 -29.00
N ASN A 159 -5.83 17.70 -29.94
CA ASN A 159 -5.88 18.70 -30.99
C ASN A 159 -6.11 20.14 -30.49
N ASN A 160 -6.66 20.34 -29.28
CA ASN A 160 -7.03 21.68 -28.77
C ASN A 160 -6.40 22.09 -27.43
N ILE A 161 -5.42 21.35 -26.92
CA ILE A 161 -4.79 21.68 -25.62
C ILE A 161 -3.56 22.55 -25.86
N LYS A 162 -3.46 23.70 -25.19
CA LYS A 162 -2.27 24.56 -25.26
C LYS A 162 -1.12 24.02 -24.42
N SER A 163 0.12 24.32 -24.82
CA SER A 163 1.30 24.06 -23.98
C SER A 163 1.14 24.62 -22.55
N GLY A 164 1.68 23.90 -21.57
CA GLY A 164 1.67 24.31 -20.16
C GLY A 164 0.38 23.99 -19.41
N LYS A 165 -0.60 23.35 -20.05
CA LYS A 165 -1.82 22.89 -19.38
C LYS A 165 -1.59 21.54 -18.69
N VAL A 166 -2.08 21.45 -17.45
CA VAL A 166 -2.17 20.19 -16.72
C VAL A 166 -3.37 19.42 -17.25
N VAL A 167 -3.16 18.14 -17.54
CA VAL A 167 -4.16 17.23 -18.10
C VAL A 167 -4.17 15.94 -17.30
N TYR A 168 -5.35 15.36 -17.08
CA TYR A 168 -5.47 14.07 -16.41
C TYR A 168 -5.43 12.96 -17.46
N VAL A 169 -4.49 12.05 -17.38
CA VAL A 169 -4.22 11.08 -18.43
C VAL A 169 -4.49 9.68 -17.92
N ILE A 170 -5.42 8.97 -18.57
CA ILE A 170 -5.61 7.53 -18.43
C ILE A 170 -5.01 6.82 -19.63
N LYS A 171 -4.13 5.85 -19.37
CA LYS A 171 -3.51 4.92 -20.31
C LYS A 171 -4.16 3.56 -20.20
N ARG A 172 -4.36 2.88 -21.33
CA ARG A 172 -4.91 1.52 -21.39
C ARG A 172 -4.00 0.56 -22.16
N TYR A 173 -4.02 -0.70 -21.75
CA TYR A 173 -3.50 -1.83 -22.53
C TYR A 173 -4.41 -2.09 -23.75
N LYS A 174 -3.91 -2.84 -24.74
CA LYS A 174 -4.69 -3.21 -25.94
C LYS A 174 -5.99 -3.94 -25.62
N ASN A 175 -6.03 -4.71 -24.53
CA ASN A 175 -7.23 -5.40 -24.06
C ASN A 175 -8.26 -4.47 -23.37
N GLY A 176 -7.98 -3.17 -23.31
CA GLY A 176 -8.88 -2.16 -22.71
C GLY A 176 -8.69 -1.95 -21.20
N HIS A 177 -7.94 -2.81 -20.50
CA HIS A 177 -7.63 -2.60 -19.09
C HIS A 177 -6.80 -1.33 -18.88
N ILE A 178 -7.03 -0.63 -17.77
CA ILE A 178 -6.22 0.54 -17.40
C ILE A 178 -4.80 0.07 -17.12
N ALA A 179 -3.83 0.77 -17.72
CA ALA A 179 -2.40 0.54 -17.54
C ALA A 179 -1.77 1.61 -16.63
N ALA A 180 -2.26 2.85 -16.72
CA ALA A 180 -1.82 3.91 -15.81
C ALA A 180 -2.83 5.06 -15.80
N LYS A 181 -2.88 5.83 -14.71
CA LYS A 181 -3.64 7.09 -14.63
C LYS A 181 -2.89 8.12 -13.78
N GLY A 182 -2.98 9.40 -14.12
CA GLY A 182 -2.33 10.48 -13.36
C GLY A 182 -2.23 11.79 -14.14
N TYR A 183 -1.67 12.82 -13.53
CA TYR A 183 -1.57 14.15 -14.15
C TYR A 183 -0.34 14.28 -15.06
N SER A 184 -0.46 15.06 -16.13
CA SER A 184 0.65 15.41 -17.01
C SER A 184 0.64 16.88 -17.38
N LEU A 185 1.81 17.44 -17.62
CA LEU A 185 1.98 18.71 -18.30
C LEU A 185 2.02 18.49 -19.81
N TYR A 186 1.09 19.08 -20.54
CA TYR A 186 1.01 18.95 -22.00
C TYR A 186 1.89 19.96 -22.73
N ASN A 187 2.55 19.52 -23.80
CA ASN A 187 3.34 20.34 -24.72
C ASN A 187 2.78 20.19 -26.14
N ASP A 188 2.17 21.27 -26.65
CA ASP A 188 1.51 21.31 -27.96
C ASP A 188 2.48 21.27 -29.15
N LYS A 189 3.71 21.77 -28.99
CA LYS A 189 4.77 21.76 -30.02
C LYS A 189 5.22 20.34 -30.32
N THR A 190 5.44 19.56 -29.26
CA THR A 190 5.89 18.15 -29.38
C THR A 190 4.73 17.16 -29.44
N LYS A 191 3.50 17.62 -29.17
CA LYS A 191 2.31 16.78 -28.95
C LYS A 191 2.54 15.71 -27.87
N ARG A 192 3.39 15.98 -26.88
CA ARG A 192 3.73 15.06 -25.79
C ARG A 192 3.20 15.56 -24.44
N ALA A 193 2.86 14.61 -23.57
CA ALA A 193 2.47 14.86 -22.19
C ALA A 193 3.57 14.34 -21.26
N LYS A 194 4.16 15.21 -20.43
CA LYS A 194 5.14 14.84 -19.41
C LYS A 194 4.41 14.52 -18.11
N ARG A 195 4.65 13.33 -17.54
CA ARG A 195 4.08 12.95 -16.24
C ARG A 195 4.53 13.92 -15.15
N ILE A 196 3.61 14.29 -14.27
CA ILE A 196 3.86 15.08 -13.07
C ILE A 196 3.07 14.45 -11.91
N ASP A 197 3.49 14.73 -10.68
CA ASP A 197 2.81 14.30 -9.47
C ASP A 197 2.68 12.75 -9.41
N THR A 198 1.72 12.25 -8.65
CA THR A 198 1.49 10.85 -8.43
C THR A 198 0.68 10.24 -9.56
N TRP A 199 1.19 9.13 -10.08
CA TRP A 199 0.56 8.27 -11.06
C TRP A 199 0.26 6.93 -10.44
N THR A 200 -0.96 6.42 -10.62
CA THR A 200 -1.24 5.01 -10.38
C THR A 200 -0.91 4.24 -11.64
N ILE A 201 -0.06 3.23 -11.52
CA ILE A 201 0.18 2.25 -12.59
C ILE A 201 -0.48 0.93 -12.24
N PHE A 202 -0.84 0.17 -13.26
CA PHE A 202 -1.50 -1.12 -13.15
C PHE A 202 -0.76 -2.11 -14.03
N THR A 203 -0.57 -3.32 -13.55
CA THR A 203 -0.20 -4.48 -14.37
C THR A 203 -1.45 -5.06 -15.03
N GLN A 204 -1.29 -5.91 -16.04
CA GLN A 204 -2.44 -6.51 -16.75
C GLN A 204 -3.35 -7.37 -15.86
N ASN A 205 -2.79 -7.97 -14.81
CA ASN A 205 -3.54 -8.75 -13.80
C ASN A 205 -4.22 -7.87 -12.73
N GLY A 206 -4.18 -6.54 -12.87
CA GLY A 206 -4.92 -5.61 -12.01
C GLY A 206 -4.20 -5.20 -10.72
N LEU A 207 -2.98 -5.68 -10.47
CA LEU A 207 -2.16 -5.15 -9.37
C LEU A 207 -1.76 -3.71 -9.67
N SER A 208 -1.71 -2.87 -8.64
CA SER A 208 -1.45 -1.45 -8.80
C SER A 208 -0.45 -0.92 -7.80
N THR A 209 0.31 0.10 -8.20
CA THR A 209 1.16 0.88 -7.30
C THR A 209 1.13 2.35 -7.71
N SER A 210 1.33 3.23 -6.75
CA SER A 210 1.52 4.66 -7.00
C SER A 210 3.00 4.98 -7.23
N VAL A 211 3.26 5.91 -8.14
CA VAL A 211 4.59 6.35 -8.54
C VAL A 211 4.59 7.87 -8.67
N SER A 212 5.49 8.52 -7.97
CA SER A 212 5.62 9.98 -8.01
C SER A 212 6.60 10.41 -9.10
N TYR A 213 6.21 11.43 -9.87
CA TYR A 213 7.03 12.04 -10.91
C TYR A 213 7.30 13.50 -10.56
N ASP A 214 8.58 13.87 -10.55
CA ASP A 214 9.00 15.27 -10.39
C ASP A 214 8.81 16.06 -11.70
N VAL A 215 8.46 17.34 -11.58
CA VAL A 215 8.18 18.26 -12.69
C VAL A 215 9.41 18.44 -13.58
N GLU A 216 10.63 18.27 -13.05
CA GLU A 216 11.87 18.43 -13.81
C GLU A 216 12.39 17.13 -14.43
N SER A 217 12.05 15.96 -13.90
CA SER A 217 12.66 14.71 -14.36
C SER A 217 11.92 14.15 -15.58
N THR A 218 12.63 13.98 -16.70
CA THR A 218 12.06 13.35 -17.90
C THR A 218 12.07 11.82 -17.80
N HIS A 219 12.96 11.24 -16.98
CA HIS A 219 13.05 9.80 -16.71
C HIS A 219 13.72 9.47 -15.36
N LYS A 220 14.02 10.46 -14.52
CA LYS A 220 14.91 10.29 -13.37
C LYS A 220 14.10 10.29 -12.07
N VAL A 221 14.30 9.22 -11.29
CA VAL A 221 13.89 9.09 -9.90
C VAL A 221 12.45 8.59 -9.66
N VAL A 222 12.15 7.41 -10.21
CA VAL A 222 11.08 6.55 -9.70
C VAL A 222 11.54 5.77 -8.45
N ILE A 223 12.85 5.61 -8.26
CA ILE A 223 13.44 4.77 -7.20
C ILE A 223 13.87 5.60 -5.99
N ASP A 224 14.64 6.70 -6.16
CA ASP A 224 15.12 7.47 -5.00
C ASP A 224 14.04 8.32 -4.32
N TYR A 225 12.89 8.59 -4.96
CA TYR A 225 11.77 9.30 -4.33
C TYR A 225 11.00 8.39 -3.37
N LEU A 226 10.82 7.12 -3.73
CA LEU A 226 10.23 6.10 -2.84
C LEU A 226 11.17 5.74 -1.69
N GLN A 227 12.48 5.84 -1.87
CA GLN A 227 13.46 5.63 -0.80
C GLN A 227 13.60 6.85 0.13
N ASN A 228 13.59 8.09 -0.39
CA ASN A 228 13.83 9.27 0.44
C ASN A 228 12.63 9.77 1.23
N LYS A 229 11.39 9.45 0.83
CA LYS A 229 10.18 9.98 1.50
C LYS A 229 9.57 9.08 2.57
N ILE A 230 10.15 7.89 2.80
CA ILE A 230 9.68 6.94 3.84
C ILE A 230 10.69 6.82 4.99
N ASN A 231 11.76 7.64 4.98
CA ASN A 231 12.54 7.97 6.17
C ASN A 231 11.96 9.19 6.91
N LEU A 232 10.64 9.21 7.10
CA LEU A 232 9.96 10.14 8.02
C LEU A 232 9.18 9.32 9.04
#